data_AF-A0A382MA68-F1
#
_entry.id   AF-A0A382MA68-F1
#
_cell.length_a   1.000
_cell.length_b   1.000
_cell.length_c   1.000
_cell.angle_alpha   90.00
_cell.angle_beta   90.00
_cell.angle_gamma   90.00
#
_symmetry.space_group_name_H-M   'P 1'
#
loop_
_entity.id
_entity.type
_entity.pdbx_description
1 polymer ?
#
loop_
_entity_poly.entity_id
_entity_poly.type
_entity_poly.pdbx_seq_one_letter_code
_entity_poly.pdbx_strand_id
1 'polypeptide(L)'
;VGCYLPDRMKEGYGLNEGAIRFIREEGASLMITADCGITAVKEVELALSLGLDVVITDHHQVGNEGLPKAVAVLNPHQLNCKYPYRFLSGVGLVFKLALAIRTALHKSMGWNKDCLPNMKRHLDLVALGTIADVAPLTGENHILVRHGLDVLATTDKAGLVALKAISDVDGLVNARSVGFALGPRLNAAGRLGKADNGFHLLTSLDLKKAKELARELNVINQERKDIQELVQDEAEYLIGREVNLDEDRVIVLASENFHSGVVGIVASRIVEKYFRPVVLIALENSIGKGSGRSIPHFNLHRAFTECASHLVQFGGHAYAAGLTINENNLDPFRNAINEVGRRILNDENLVPELFLDGSLKISEVDVTLHEQVALLEPFGAENPSPV
;
A
#
# COMPACT_ATOMS: atom_id res chain seq x y z
N VAL A 1 23.02 -13.23 -2.42
CA VAL A 1 21.95 -12.23 -2.23
C VAL A 1 20.88 -12.89 -1.38
N GLY A 2 20.64 -12.39 -0.17
CA GLY A 2 19.56 -12.84 0.71
C GLY A 2 18.35 -11.90 0.63
N CYS A 3 17.25 -12.28 1.27
CA CYS A 3 16.07 -11.44 1.42
C CYS A 3 15.65 -11.45 2.89
N TYR A 4 15.17 -10.30 3.38
CA TYR A 4 14.60 -10.14 4.70
C TYR A 4 13.25 -9.44 4.56
N LEU A 5 12.22 -9.99 5.19
CA LEU A 5 10.86 -9.42 5.22
C LEU A 5 10.48 -9.22 6.69
N PRO A 6 10.25 -7.98 7.14
CA PRO A 6 9.87 -7.72 8.52
C PRO A 6 8.47 -8.27 8.83
N ASP A 7 8.29 -8.82 10.03
CA ASP A 7 6.98 -9.22 10.54
C ASP A 7 6.19 -7.97 10.97
N ARG A 8 5.20 -7.57 10.16
CA ARG A 8 4.39 -6.37 10.39
C ARG A 8 3.72 -6.32 11.77
N MET A 9 3.39 -7.47 12.34
CA MET A 9 2.69 -7.53 13.63
C MET A 9 3.65 -7.41 14.82
N LYS A 10 4.86 -7.96 14.70
CA LYS A 10 5.87 -7.97 15.77
C LYS A 10 6.82 -6.78 15.69
N GLU A 11 7.27 -6.47 14.49
CA GLU A 11 8.34 -5.49 14.23
C GLU A 11 7.80 -4.15 13.73
N GLY A 12 6.55 -4.12 13.23
CA GLY A 12 5.96 -2.94 12.64
C GLY A 12 6.38 -2.74 11.18
N TYR A 13 6.35 -1.48 10.72
CA TYR A 13 6.66 -1.12 9.33
C TYR A 13 8.04 -0.48 9.21
N GLY A 14 8.80 -0.86 8.17
CA GLY A 14 10.08 -0.25 7.83
C GLY A 14 11.29 -0.96 8.43
N LEU A 15 12.43 -0.27 8.42
CA LEU A 15 13.67 -0.77 9.01
C LEU A 15 13.56 -0.70 10.53
N ASN A 16 14.14 -1.69 11.21
CA ASN A 16 14.27 -1.69 12.65
C ASN A 16 15.69 -2.15 13.05
N GLU A 17 16.11 -1.79 14.26
CA GLU A 17 17.43 -2.10 14.78
C GLU A 17 17.71 -3.61 14.81
N GLY A 18 16.74 -4.43 15.22
CA GLY A 18 16.89 -5.89 15.31
C GLY A 18 17.20 -6.51 13.95
N ALA A 19 16.43 -6.14 12.93
CA ALA A 19 16.62 -6.59 11.55
C ALA A 19 18.01 -6.21 11.01
N ILE A 20 18.47 -4.99 11.28
CA ILE A 20 19.78 -4.51 10.81
C ILE A 20 20.92 -5.30 11.42
N ARG A 21 20.87 -5.53 12.74
CA ARG A 21 21.87 -6.34 13.44
C ARG A 21 21.89 -7.76 12.90
N PHE A 22 20.72 -8.37 12.74
CA PHE A 22 20.58 -9.71 12.16
C PHE A 22 21.18 -9.79 10.74
N ILE A 23 20.80 -8.87 9.84
CA ILE A 23 21.32 -8.84 8.46
C ILE A 23 22.83 -8.70 8.45
N ARG A 24 23.40 -7.90 9.35
CA ARG A 24 24.85 -7.74 9.46
C ARG A 24 25.52 -9.00 10.02
N GLU A 25 24.95 -9.64 11.02
CA GLU A 25 25.43 -10.90 11.62
C GLU A 25 25.45 -12.04 10.61
N GLU A 26 24.48 -12.07 9.68
CA GLU A 26 24.46 -12.98 8.52
C GLU A 26 25.56 -12.69 7.48
N GLY A 27 26.41 -11.68 7.73
CA GLY A 27 27.59 -11.37 6.93
C GLY A 27 27.34 -10.41 5.76
N ALA A 28 26.17 -9.78 5.67
CA ALA A 28 25.92 -8.79 4.63
C ALA A 28 26.84 -7.56 4.78
N SER A 29 27.35 -7.05 3.66
CA SER A 29 28.09 -5.79 3.56
C SER A 29 27.30 -4.68 2.89
N LEU A 30 26.21 -5.02 2.19
CA LEU A 30 25.31 -4.09 1.52
C LEU A 30 23.86 -4.54 1.72
N MET A 31 23.02 -3.61 2.15
CA MET A 31 21.56 -3.74 2.24
C MET A 31 20.90 -2.82 1.21
N ILE A 32 20.00 -3.38 0.40
CA ILE A 32 19.17 -2.60 -0.53
C ILE A 32 17.74 -2.68 -0.03
N THR A 33 17.15 -1.56 0.35
CA THR A 33 15.75 -1.50 0.78
C THR A 33 14.85 -1.46 -0.45
N ALA A 34 13.64 -2.01 -0.32
CA ALA A 34 12.59 -1.92 -1.32
C ALA A 34 11.30 -1.48 -0.63
N ASP A 35 10.72 -0.39 -1.11
CA ASP A 35 9.46 0.17 -0.62
C ASP A 35 9.51 0.72 0.82
N CYS A 36 10.72 0.94 1.34
CA CYS A 36 10.91 1.46 2.70
C CYS A 36 12.27 2.13 2.88
N GLY A 37 12.41 2.84 4.00
CA GLY A 37 13.68 3.36 4.50
C GLY A 37 13.89 4.86 4.36
N ILE A 38 13.06 5.60 3.61
CA ILE A 38 13.25 7.06 3.45
C ILE A 38 13.14 7.83 4.77
N THR A 39 12.39 7.32 5.75
CA THR A 39 12.25 7.91 7.08
C THR A 39 13.18 7.30 8.12
N ALA A 40 13.95 6.27 7.77
CA ALA A 40 14.72 5.44 8.70
C ALA A 40 16.12 6.03 8.96
N VAL A 41 16.18 7.31 9.35
CA VAL A 41 17.44 8.07 9.49
C VAL A 41 18.36 7.43 10.53
N LYS A 42 17.82 7.08 11.69
CA LYS A 42 18.58 6.52 12.82
C LYS A 42 19.01 5.08 12.54
N GLU A 43 18.13 4.30 11.93
CA GLU A 43 18.38 2.92 11.55
C GLU A 43 19.49 2.84 10.50
N VAL A 44 19.48 3.72 9.51
CA VAL A 44 20.55 3.80 8.50
C VAL A 44 21.87 4.23 9.14
N GLU A 45 21.86 5.18 10.08
CA GLU A 45 23.06 5.57 10.83
C GLU A 45 23.63 4.39 11.65
N LEU A 46 22.77 3.59 12.28
CA LEU A 46 23.16 2.35 12.95
C LEU A 46 23.79 1.36 11.97
N ALA A 47 23.16 1.11 10.81
CA ALA A 47 23.69 0.19 9.80
C ALA A 47 25.12 0.57 9.39
N LEU A 48 25.35 1.86 9.09
CA LEU A 48 26.68 2.36 8.74
C LEU A 48 27.68 2.19 9.88
N SER A 49 27.28 2.42 11.13
CA SER A 49 28.17 2.22 12.30
C SER A 49 28.61 0.76 12.47
N LEU A 50 27.82 -0.18 11.95
CA LEU A 50 28.10 -1.62 11.94
C LEU A 50 28.87 -2.07 10.68
N GLY A 51 29.22 -1.15 9.78
CA GLY A 51 29.88 -1.44 8.52
C GLY A 51 28.95 -2.09 7.48
N LEU A 52 27.65 -1.80 7.54
CA LEU A 52 26.66 -2.21 6.54
C LEU A 52 26.30 -1.01 5.66
N ASP A 53 26.69 -1.04 4.39
CA ASP A 53 26.26 -0.03 3.42
C ASP A 53 24.75 -0.16 3.16
N VAL A 54 24.07 0.97 2.95
CA VAL A 54 22.62 1.00 2.68
C VAL A 54 22.33 1.74 1.38
N VAL A 55 21.58 1.11 0.48
CA VAL A 55 20.94 1.75 -0.68
C VAL A 55 19.44 1.76 -0.43
N ILE A 56 18.83 2.94 -0.49
CA ILE A 56 17.39 3.09 -0.27
C ILE A 56 16.67 3.14 -1.62
N THR A 57 15.66 2.28 -1.81
CA THR A 57 14.67 2.45 -2.89
C THR A 57 13.28 2.55 -2.28
N ASP A 58 12.70 3.75 -2.36
CA ASP A 58 11.48 4.11 -1.65
C ASP A 58 10.73 5.24 -2.39
N HIS A 59 9.42 5.29 -2.25
CA HIS A 59 8.53 6.28 -2.85
C HIS A 59 7.67 7.01 -1.82
N HIS A 60 7.87 6.77 -0.52
CA HIS A 60 7.22 7.53 0.53
C HIS A 60 7.73 8.98 0.64
N GLN A 61 6.99 9.82 1.35
CA GLN A 61 7.39 11.21 1.63
C GLN A 61 8.64 11.25 2.51
N VAL A 62 9.53 12.22 2.23
CA VAL A 62 10.70 12.47 3.07
C VAL A 62 10.24 12.97 4.44
N GLY A 63 10.73 12.35 5.51
CA GLY A 63 10.39 12.72 6.87
C GLY A 63 11.03 14.04 7.31
N ASN A 64 10.52 14.60 8.41
CA ASN A 64 11.03 15.85 8.98
C ASN A 64 12.47 15.76 9.49
N GLU A 65 12.95 14.55 9.82
CA GLU A 65 14.35 14.30 10.21
C GLU A 65 15.33 14.43 9.04
N GLY A 66 14.84 14.57 7.81
CA GLY A 66 15.63 14.72 6.60
C GLY A 66 15.93 13.39 5.91
N LEU A 67 16.93 13.39 5.01
CA LEU A 67 17.31 12.20 4.25
C LEU A 67 18.29 11.33 5.06
N PRO A 68 18.10 10.00 5.07
CA PRO A 68 19.07 9.08 5.68
C PRO A 68 20.43 9.16 4.98
N LYS A 69 21.51 8.99 5.74
CA LYS A 69 22.91 9.02 5.24
C LYS A 69 23.31 7.74 4.49
N ALA A 70 22.40 7.17 3.71
CA ALA A 70 22.63 5.98 2.89
C ALA A 70 23.67 6.26 1.78
N VAL A 71 24.35 5.22 1.29
CA VAL A 71 25.31 5.38 0.17
C VAL A 71 24.62 5.80 -1.13
N ALA A 72 23.32 5.48 -1.27
CA ALA A 72 22.45 6.05 -2.29
C ALA A 72 20.99 6.07 -1.83
N VAL A 73 20.25 7.09 -2.25
CA VAL A 73 18.80 7.24 -2.00
C VAL A 73 18.06 7.45 -3.31
N LEU A 74 17.27 6.45 -3.71
CA LEU A 74 16.41 6.48 -4.89
C LEU A 74 14.98 6.74 -4.43
N ASN A 75 14.61 8.03 -4.37
CA ASN A 75 13.26 8.47 -4.05
C ASN A 75 12.90 9.75 -4.84
N PRO A 76 11.83 9.75 -5.67
CA PRO A 76 11.42 10.91 -6.46
C PRO A 76 10.89 12.12 -5.66
N HIS A 77 10.52 11.93 -4.40
CA HIS A 77 10.00 12.99 -3.51
C HIS A 77 11.08 13.80 -2.80
N GLN A 78 12.37 13.54 -3.05
CA GLN A 78 13.46 14.39 -2.57
C GLN A 78 13.27 15.84 -3.07
N LEU A 79 13.49 16.82 -2.19
CA LEU A 79 13.22 18.24 -2.44
C LEU A 79 13.76 18.74 -3.79
N ASN A 80 14.98 18.32 -4.16
CA ASN A 80 15.66 18.74 -5.39
C ASN A 80 15.75 17.64 -6.46
N CYS A 81 14.87 16.63 -6.41
CA CYS A 81 14.85 15.57 -7.42
C CYS A 81 14.35 16.13 -8.77
N LYS A 82 15.19 15.98 -9.81
CA LYS A 82 14.88 16.39 -11.19
C LYS A 82 14.21 15.28 -12.01
N TYR A 83 13.95 14.12 -11.41
CA TYR A 83 13.28 13.02 -12.10
C TYR A 83 11.86 13.46 -12.49
N PRO A 84 11.45 13.32 -13.77
CA PRO A 84 10.27 14.00 -14.29
C PRO A 84 8.95 13.44 -13.75
N TYR A 85 8.92 12.17 -13.34
CA TYR A 85 7.71 11.51 -12.88
C TYR A 85 7.83 11.07 -11.42
N ARG A 86 7.08 11.73 -10.53
CA ARG A 86 7.23 11.54 -9.07
C ARG A 86 6.47 10.36 -8.48
N PHE A 87 5.56 9.75 -9.24
CA PHE A 87 4.60 8.78 -8.70
C PHE A 87 4.97 7.32 -8.99
N LEU A 88 6.22 7.00 -9.35
CA LEU A 88 6.64 5.61 -9.50
C LEU A 88 6.34 4.83 -8.23
N SER A 89 5.67 3.68 -8.37
CA SER A 89 5.51 2.71 -7.27
C SER A 89 6.87 2.18 -6.80
N GLY A 90 6.93 1.61 -5.59
CA GLY A 90 8.14 0.95 -5.07
C GLY A 90 8.72 -0.09 -6.03
N VAL A 91 7.88 -0.94 -6.62
CA VAL A 91 8.31 -1.92 -7.64
C VAL A 91 8.81 -1.25 -8.93
N GLY A 92 8.22 -0.12 -9.31
CA GLY A 92 8.66 0.68 -10.45
C GLY A 92 10.07 1.25 -10.23
N LEU A 93 10.38 1.72 -9.02
CA LEU A 93 11.72 2.19 -8.64
C LEU A 93 12.74 1.05 -8.67
N VAL A 94 12.41 -0.11 -8.10
CA VAL A 94 13.28 -1.30 -8.15
C VAL A 94 13.52 -1.74 -9.59
N PHE A 95 12.49 -1.69 -10.45
CA PHE A 95 12.63 -2.00 -11.88
C PHE A 95 13.57 -1.02 -12.59
N LYS A 96 13.48 0.28 -12.30
CA LYS A 96 14.41 1.30 -12.81
C LYS A 96 15.84 1.09 -12.32
N LEU A 97 16.02 0.74 -11.05
CA LEU A 97 17.33 0.38 -10.50
C LEU A 97 17.92 -0.83 -11.24
N ALA A 98 17.12 -1.88 -11.47
CA ALA A 98 17.55 -3.07 -12.21
C ALA A 98 17.93 -2.72 -13.68
N LEU A 99 17.20 -1.82 -14.34
CA LEU A 99 17.55 -1.31 -15.67
C LEU A 99 18.88 -0.53 -15.66
N ALA A 100 19.11 0.29 -14.63
CA ALA A 100 20.36 1.02 -14.46
C ALA A 100 21.55 0.07 -14.25
N ILE A 101 21.40 -0.95 -13.40
CA ILE A 101 22.41 -2.00 -13.19
C ILE A 101 22.68 -2.75 -14.49
N ARG A 102 21.64 -3.20 -15.21
CA ARG A 102 21.79 -3.84 -16.53
C ARG A 102 22.58 -2.95 -17.50
N THR A 103 22.29 -1.65 -17.50
CA THR A 103 22.99 -0.68 -18.37
C THR A 103 24.45 -0.54 -17.99
N ALA A 104 24.77 -0.47 -16.69
CA ALA A 104 26.14 -0.40 -16.19
C ALA A 104 26.94 -1.67 -16.50
N LEU A 105 26.34 -2.86 -16.35
CA LEU A 105 26.99 -4.12 -16.75
C LEU A 105 27.39 -4.11 -18.22
N HIS A 106 26.54 -3.59 -19.10
CA HIS A 106 26.85 -3.47 -20.52
C HIS A 106 27.93 -2.42 -20.80
N LYS A 107 27.68 -1.16 -20.37
CA LYS A 107 28.48 0.00 -20.78
C LYS A 107 29.78 0.13 -20.01
N SER A 108 29.75 -0.17 -18.71
CA SER A 108 30.89 0.02 -17.80
C SER A 108 31.70 -1.27 -17.62
N MET A 109 31.03 -2.43 -17.61
CA MET A 109 31.69 -3.73 -17.38
C MET A 109 31.89 -4.56 -18.65
N GLY A 110 31.44 -4.07 -19.81
CA GLY A 110 31.67 -4.72 -21.11
C GLY A 110 30.89 -6.02 -21.34
N TRP A 111 29.82 -6.28 -20.57
CA TRP A 111 29.03 -7.50 -20.75
C TRP A 111 28.32 -7.50 -22.11
N ASN A 112 28.34 -8.64 -22.81
CA ASN A 112 27.60 -8.81 -24.05
C ASN A 112 26.08 -8.72 -23.78
N LYS A 113 25.33 -8.12 -24.71
CA LYS A 113 23.87 -7.95 -24.64
C LYS A 113 23.13 -9.27 -24.43
N ASP A 114 23.64 -10.36 -25.01
CA ASP A 114 23.05 -11.71 -24.91
C ASP A 114 23.17 -12.31 -23.51
N CYS A 115 24.17 -11.87 -22.73
CA CYS A 115 24.37 -12.31 -21.34
C CYS A 115 23.53 -11.52 -20.33
N LEU A 116 22.88 -10.44 -20.76
CA LEU A 116 22.13 -9.56 -19.86
C LEU A 116 20.67 -10.03 -19.71
N PRO A 117 20.06 -9.95 -18.51
CA PRO A 117 18.70 -10.44 -18.26
C PRO A 117 17.63 -9.67 -19.03
N ASN A 118 16.72 -10.36 -19.72
CA ASN A 118 15.60 -9.71 -20.42
C ASN A 118 14.61 -9.10 -19.41
N MET A 119 14.69 -7.78 -19.24
CA MET A 119 13.89 -7.04 -18.27
C MET A 119 12.40 -7.02 -18.58
N LYS A 120 11.99 -7.17 -19.86
CA LYS A 120 10.56 -7.18 -20.24
C LYS A 120 9.78 -8.28 -19.52
N ARG A 121 10.43 -9.40 -19.21
CA ARG A 121 9.77 -10.50 -18.49
C ARG A 121 9.30 -10.09 -17.10
N HIS A 122 9.88 -9.06 -16.48
CA HIS A 122 9.55 -8.64 -15.11
C HIS A 122 8.43 -7.59 -15.06
N LEU A 123 7.90 -7.16 -16.22
CA LEU A 123 6.79 -6.21 -16.27
C LEU A 123 5.51 -6.77 -15.64
N ASP A 124 5.37 -8.10 -15.56
CA ASP A 124 4.25 -8.73 -14.85
C ASP A 124 4.27 -8.42 -13.34
N LEU A 125 5.44 -8.52 -12.69
CA LEU A 125 5.64 -8.13 -11.30
C LEU A 125 5.51 -6.62 -11.10
N VAL A 126 5.96 -5.82 -12.08
CA VAL A 126 5.77 -4.36 -12.05
C VAL A 126 4.29 -4.02 -12.08
N ALA A 127 3.52 -4.56 -13.03
CA ALA A 127 2.07 -4.31 -13.10
C ALA A 127 1.36 -4.76 -11.82
N LEU A 128 1.67 -5.97 -11.34
CA LEU A 128 1.10 -6.51 -10.11
C LEU A 128 1.37 -5.60 -8.91
N GLY A 129 2.62 -5.21 -8.69
CA GLY A 129 3.00 -4.37 -7.56
C GLY A 129 2.45 -2.95 -7.67
N THR A 130 2.54 -2.31 -8.84
CA THR A 130 2.02 -0.95 -9.06
C THR A 130 0.51 -0.86 -8.80
N ILE A 131 -0.26 -1.85 -9.28
CA ILE A 131 -1.71 -1.87 -9.05
C ILE A 131 -2.05 -2.26 -7.61
N ALA A 132 -1.35 -3.23 -7.02
CA ALA A 132 -1.58 -3.64 -5.63
C ALA A 132 -1.25 -2.55 -4.60
N ASP A 133 -0.32 -1.66 -4.95
CA ASP A 133 0.05 -0.46 -4.19
C ASP A 133 -0.92 0.71 -4.41
N VAL A 134 -1.90 0.56 -5.31
CA VAL A 134 -2.86 1.62 -5.67
C VAL A 134 -2.12 2.89 -6.13
N ALA A 135 -0.96 2.72 -6.77
CA ALA A 135 -0.17 3.85 -7.27
C ALA A 135 -0.90 4.52 -8.44
N PRO A 136 -0.74 5.85 -8.63
CA PRO A 136 -1.31 6.57 -9.75
C PRO A 136 -1.00 5.89 -11.09
N LEU A 137 -2.03 5.54 -11.87
CA LEU A 137 -1.89 4.95 -13.20
C LEU A 137 -1.81 6.04 -14.26
N THR A 138 -0.85 6.93 -14.10
CA THR A 138 -0.53 8.00 -15.06
C THR A 138 0.94 7.88 -15.49
N GLY A 139 1.36 8.71 -16.45
CA GLY A 139 2.76 8.83 -16.87
C GLY A 139 3.47 7.47 -17.08
N GLU A 140 4.58 7.25 -16.35
CA GLU A 140 5.34 6.02 -16.50
C GLU A 140 4.67 4.78 -15.92
N ASN A 141 3.90 4.91 -14.84
CA ASN A 141 3.17 3.78 -14.28
C ASN A 141 2.13 3.28 -15.28
N HIS A 142 1.41 4.17 -15.97
CA HIS A 142 0.44 3.80 -17.01
C HIS A 142 1.09 2.95 -18.09
N ILE A 143 2.22 3.39 -18.64
CA ILE A 143 2.96 2.67 -19.69
C ILE A 143 3.47 1.31 -19.18
N LEU A 144 4.08 1.28 -18.00
CA LEU A 144 4.64 0.06 -17.40
C LEU A 144 3.54 -0.96 -17.10
N VAL A 145 2.42 -0.51 -16.55
CA VAL A 145 1.26 -1.35 -16.22
C VAL A 145 0.58 -1.82 -17.50
N ARG A 146 0.37 -0.96 -18.50
CA ARG A 146 -0.26 -1.34 -19.78
C ARG A 146 0.44 -2.53 -20.43
N HIS A 147 1.77 -2.48 -20.53
CA HIS A 147 2.57 -3.57 -21.07
C HIS A 147 2.74 -4.73 -20.08
N GLY A 148 2.79 -4.44 -18.78
CA GLY A 148 2.92 -5.45 -17.75
C GLY A 148 1.67 -6.32 -17.60
N LEU A 149 0.48 -5.79 -17.86
CA LEU A 149 -0.76 -6.56 -17.95
C LEU A 149 -0.72 -7.56 -19.11
N ASP A 150 -0.22 -7.15 -20.29
CA ASP A 150 -0.03 -8.06 -21.42
C ASP A 150 0.96 -9.19 -21.07
N VAL A 151 2.08 -8.85 -20.41
CA VAL A 151 3.06 -9.86 -19.95
C VAL A 151 2.48 -10.75 -18.84
N LEU A 152 1.70 -10.21 -17.92
CA LEU A 152 1.07 -10.96 -16.84
C LEU A 152 0.01 -11.93 -17.37
N ALA A 153 -0.72 -11.57 -18.42
CA ALA A 153 -1.67 -12.46 -19.10
C ALA A 153 -0.99 -13.75 -19.59
N THR A 154 0.19 -13.63 -20.18
CA THR A 154 0.94 -14.76 -20.75
C THR A 154 2.17 -15.20 -19.93
N THR A 155 2.26 -14.81 -18.65
CA THR A 155 3.44 -15.12 -17.83
C THR A 155 3.64 -16.63 -17.63
N ASP A 156 4.90 -17.04 -17.60
CA ASP A 156 5.35 -18.41 -17.33
C ASP A 156 5.90 -18.60 -15.90
N LYS A 157 5.91 -17.54 -15.08
CA LYS A 157 6.36 -17.63 -13.69
C LYS A 157 5.40 -18.51 -12.90
N ALA A 158 5.92 -19.62 -12.38
CA ALA A 158 5.16 -20.61 -11.61
C ALA A 158 4.26 -19.97 -10.54
N GLY A 159 4.79 -18.99 -9.79
CA GLY A 159 4.05 -18.22 -8.80
C GLY A 159 2.83 -17.47 -9.33
N LEU A 160 3.01 -16.70 -10.40
CA LEU A 160 1.94 -15.90 -11.00
C LEU A 160 0.93 -16.78 -11.73
N VAL A 161 1.37 -17.87 -12.37
CA VAL A 161 0.48 -18.87 -12.98
C VAL A 161 -0.43 -19.48 -11.92
N ALA A 162 0.15 -19.91 -10.78
CA ALA A 162 -0.63 -20.48 -9.68
C ALA A 162 -1.58 -19.44 -9.05
N LEU A 163 -1.13 -18.19 -8.89
CA LEU A 163 -1.94 -17.11 -8.32
C LEU A 163 -3.14 -16.76 -9.21
N LYS A 164 -2.95 -16.67 -10.53
CA LYS A 164 -4.04 -16.43 -11.49
C LYS A 164 -5.08 -17.56 -11.42
N ALA A 165 -4.61 -18.81 -11.46
CA ALA A 165 -5.48 -19.98 -11.45
C ALA A 165 -6.34 -20.08 -10.17
N ILE A 166 -5.78 -19.82 -8.99
CA ILE A 166 -6.56 -19.86 -7.73
C ILE A 166 -7.48 -18.63 -7.57
N SER A 167 -7.29 -17.61 -8.40
CA SER A 167 -8.06 -16.37 -8.37
C SER A 167 -9.15 -16.31 -9.45
N ASP A 168 -9.33 -17.39 -10.21
CA ASP A 168 -10.23 -17.46 -11.37
C ASP A 168 -9.97 -16.33 -12.40
N VAL A 169 -8.70 -15.92 -12.52
CA VAL A 169 -8.26 -14.93 -13.51
C VAL A 169 -7.69 -15.68 -14.72
N ASP A 170 -8.61 -16.17 -15.56
CA ASP A 170 -8.30 -16.85 -16.82
C ASP A 170 -8.51 -15.91 -18.02
N GLY A 171 -7.53 -15.84 -18.92
CA GLY A 171 -7.60 -15.02 -20.12
C GLY A 171 -7.26 -13.54 -19.88
N LEU A 172 -8.28 -12.68 -19.78
CA LEU A 172 -8.11 -11.22 -19.76
C LEU A 172 -7.63 -10.73 -18.38
N VAL A 173 -6.36 -10.36 -18.30
CA VAL A 173 -5.80 -9.71 -17.12
C VAL A 173 -5.88 -8.19 -17.30
N ASN A 174 -6.73 -7.54 -16.50
CA ASN A 174 -6.85 -6.08 -16.44
C ASN A 174 -6.55 -5.54 -15.03
N ALA A 175 -6.46 -4.22 -14.89
CA ALA A 175 -6.16 -3.58 -13.60
C ALA A 175 -7.13 -3.99 -12.49
N ARG A 176 -8.42 -4.17 -12.82
CA ARG A 176 -9.43 -4.65 -11.86
C ARG A 176 -9.12 -6.06 -11.35
N SER A 177 -8.80 -7.01 -12.24
CA SER A 177 -8.44 -8.38 -11.84
C SER A 177 -7.23 -8.41 -10.91
N VAL A 178 -6.24 -7.55 -11.17
CA VAL A 178 -5.05 -7.43 -10.33
C VAL A 178 -5.40 -6.82 -8.97
N GLY A 179 -6.10 -5.67 -8.95
CA GLY A 179 -6.41 -4.94 -7.73
C GLY A 179 -7.41 -5.64 -6.80
N PHE A 180 -8.34 -6.41 -7.35
CA PHE A 180 -9.42 -7.03 -6.58
C PHE A 180 -9.32 -8.56 -6.44
N ALA A 181 -8.50 -9.24 -7.23
CA ALA A 181 -8.34 -10.70 -7.13
C ALA A 181 -6.90 -11.11 -6.76
N LEU A 182 -5.88 -10.65 -7.49
CA LEU A 182 -4.50 -11.11 -7.28
C LEU A 182 -3.83 -10.43 -6.07
N GLY A 183 -3.81 -9.11 -6.05
CA GLY A 183 -3.19 -8.29 -4.99
C GLY A 183 -3.71 -8.61 -3.58
N PRO A 184 -5.03 -8.73 -3.36
CA PRO A 184 -5.57 -9.04 -2.03
C PRO A 184 -5.05 -10.35 -1.42
N ARG A 185 -4.78 -11.39 -2.23
CA ARG A 185 -4.26 -12.66 -1.75
C ARG A 185 -2.82 -12.54 -1.23
N LEU A 186 -1.99 -11.76 -1.92
CA LEU A 186 -0.63 -11.47 -1.48
C LEU A 186 -0.65 -10.61 -0.20
N ASN A 187 -1.51 -9.60 -0.15
CA ASN A 187 -1.61 -8.68 0.98
C ASN A 187 -2.23 -9.31 2.23
N ALA A 188 -3.08 -10.33 2.08
CA ALA A 188 -3.73 -11.00 3.20
C ALA A 188 -2.71 -11.65 4.16
N ALA A 189 -1.65 -12.24 3.60
CA ALA A 189 -0.54 -12.83 4.36
C ALA A 189 0.11 -11.83 5.32
N GLY A 190 0.42 -10.61 4.85
CA GLY A 190 0.99 -9.56 5.69
C GLY A 190 0.01 -8.98 6.73
N ARG A 191 -1.31 -9.11 6.52
CA ARG A 191 -2.34 -8.62 7.46
C ARG A 191 -2.63 -9.61 8.59
N LEU A 192 -2.42 -10.89 8.35
CA LEU A 192 -2.65 -11.98 9.31
C LEU A 192 -1.34 -12.63 9.83
N GLY A 193 -0.18 -11.99 9.59
CA GLY A 193 1.11 -12.40 10.20
C GLY A 193 1.85 -13.57 9.53
N LYS A 194 1.60 -13.84 8.25
CA LYS A 194 2.25 -14.90 7.44
C LYS A 194 2.83 -14.34 6.14
N ALA A 195 3.60 -13.25 6.23
CA ALA A 195 4.01 -12.41 5.09
C ALA A 195 4.95 -13.10 4.08
N ASP A 196 5.74 -14.07 4.53
CA ASP A 196 6.73 -14.82 3.76
C ASP A 196 6.14 -15.64 2.60
N ASN A 197 4.94 -16.18 2.78
CA ASN A 197 4.26 -17.00 1.77
C ASN A 197 4.07 -16.27 0.42
N GLY A 198 3.81 -14.95 0.44
CA GLY A 198 3.69 -14.14 -0.78
C GLY A 198 4.99 -14.08 -1.56
N PHE A 199 6.11 -13.84 -0.87
CA PHE A 199 7.43 -13.80 -1.48
C PHE A 199 7.85 -15.17 -2.02
N HIS A 200 7.67 -16.23 -1.23
CA HIS A 200 7.98 -17.59 -1.66
C HIS A 200 7.14 -18.02 -2.87
N LEU A 201 5.88 -17.58 -2.96
CA LEU A 201 5.07 -17.81 -4.15
C LEU A 201 5.69 -17.13 -5.38
N LEU A 202 5.96 -15.82 -5.30
CA LEU A 202 6.44 -15.01 -6.43
C LEU A 202 7.84 -15.40 -6.90
N THR A 203 8.65 -16.02 -6.03
CA THR A 203 10.02 -16.47 -6.33
C THR A 203 10.13 -17.96 -6.61
N SER A 204 9.05 -18.74 -6.46
CA SER A 204 9.05 -20.18 -6.73
C SER A 204 9.33 -20.48 -8.21
N LEU A 205 10.18 -21.47 -8.44
CA LEU A 205 10.47 -22.04 -9.76
C LEU A 205 9.70 -23.35 -10.01
N ASP A 206 9.08 -23.92 -8.98
CA ASP A 206 8.29 -25.15 -9.06
C ASP A 206 6.79 -24.80 -9.06
N LEU A 207 6.10 -25.15 -10.14
CA LEU A 207 4.66 -24.95 -10.29
C LEU A 207 3.85 -25.72 -9.25
N LYS A 208 4.29 -26.93 -8.84
CA LYS A 208 3.61 -27.70 -7.81
C LYS A 208 3.67 -26.97 -6.48
N LYS A 209 4.88 -26.55 -6.07
CA LYS A 209 5.06 -25.77 -4.84
C LYS A 209 4.32 -24.43 -4.88
N ALA A 210 4.34 -23.75 -6.03
CA ALA A 210 3.61 -22.50 -6.22
C ALA A 210 2.09 -22.70 -6.04
N LYS A 211 1.52 -23.81 -6.54
CA LYS A 211 0.10 -24.14 -6.33
C LYS A 211 -0.25 -24.38 -4.87
N GLU A 212 0.64 -24.99 -4.09
CA GLU A 212 0.46 -25.16 -2.64
C GLU A 212 0.41 -23.80 -1.94
N LEU A 213 1.42 -22.97 -2.16
CA LEU A 213 1.50 -21.61 -1.59
C LEU A 213 0.31 -20.73 -2.00
N ALA A 214 -0.13 -20.81 -3.26
CA ALA A 214 -1.29 -20.07 -3.74
C ALA A 214 -2.60 -20.51 -3.04
N ARG A 215 -2.77 -21.80 -2.74
CA ARG A 215 -3.91 -22.28 -1.94
C ARG A 215 -3.86 -21.77 -0.52
N GLU A 216 -2.70 -21.81 0.12
CA GLU A 216 -2.52 -21.26 1.48
C GLU A 216 -2.88 -19.77 1.53
N LEU A 217 -2.37 -18.97 0.58
CA LEU A 217 -2.72 -17.56 0.48
C LEU A 217 -4.20 -17.34 0.20
N ASN A 218 -4.85 -18.22 -0.56
CA ASN A 218 -6.28 -18.15 -0.80
C ASN A 218 -7.10 -18.39 0.48
N VAL A 219 -6.70 -19.37 1.30
CA VAL A 219 -7.32 -19.64 2.62
C VAL A 219 -7.15 -18.43 3.53
N ILE A 220 -5.93 -17.90 3.67
CA ILE A 220 -5.66 -16.69 4.48
C ILE A 220 -6.47 -15.49 3.98
N ASN A 221 -6.60 -15.34 2.67
CA ASN A 221 -7.40 -14.29 2.06
C ASN A 221 -8.90 -14.41 2.37
N GLN A 222 -9.42 -15.64 2.46
CA GLN A 222 -10.80 -15.92 2.86
C GLN A 222 -11.00 -15.62 4.35
N GLU A 223 -10.13 -16.15 5.23
CA GLU A 223 -10.14 -15.83 6.67
C GLU A 223 -10.13 -14.31 6.91
N ARG A 224 -9.28 -13.57 6.18
CA ARG A 224 -9.25 -12.11 6.26
C ARG A 224 -10.57 -11.47 5.84
N LYS A 225 -11.29 -12.01 4.84
CA LYS A 225 -12.62 -11.49 4.43
C LYS A 225 -13.65 -11.74 5.52
N ASP A 226 -13.65 -12.93 6.10
CA ASP A 226 -14.59 -13.31 7.15
C ASP A 226 -14.40 -12.40 8.38
N ILE A 227 -13.15 -12.17 8.80
CA ILE A 227 -12.83 -11.20 9.87
C ILE A 227 -13.29 -9.79 9.47
N GLN A 228 -13.07 -9.38 8.22
CA GLN A 228 -13.47 -8.06 7.74
C GLN A 228 -14.98 -7.84 7.80
N GLU A 229 -15.78 -8.86 7.49
CA GLU A 229 -17.23 -8.84 7.59
C GLU A 229 -17.68 -8.68 9.04
N LEU A 230 -17.12 -9.47 9.96
CA LEU A 230 -17.41 -9.36 11.41
C LEU A 230 -17.08 -7.96 11.96
N VAL A 231 -15.92 -7.40 11.58
CA VAL A 231 -15.51 -6.04 12.00
C VAL A 231 -16.41 -4.97 11.38
N GLN A 232 -16.86 -5.16 10.14
CA GLN A 232 -17.79 -4.25 9.47
C GLN A 232 -19.15 -4.25 10.19
N ASP A 233 -19.70 -5.42 10.48
CA ASP A 233 -21.01 -5.56 11.13
C ASP A 233 -21.00 -4.96 12.54
N GLU A 234 -19.95 -5.23 13.32
CA GLU A 234 -19.75 -4.63 14.63
C GLU A 234 -19.62 -3.10 14.52
N ALA A 235 -18.85 -2.59 13.57
CA ALA A 235 -18.70 -1.14 13.40
C ALA A 235 -20.03 -0.46 13.01
N GLU A 236 -20.82 -1.06 12.14
CA GLU A 236 -22.15 -0.55 11.77
C GLU A 236 -23.11 -0.56 12.96
N TYR A 237 -23.06 -1.61 13.78
CA TYR A 237 -23.83 -1.70 15.03
C TYR A 237 -23.45 -0.59 16.02
N LEU A 238 -22.15 -0.35 16.21
CA LEU A 238 -21.66 0.72 17.10
C LEU A 238 -21.99 2.11 16.57
N ILE A 239 -21.92 2.35 15.25
CA ILE A 239 -22.34 3.62 14.64
C ILE A 239 -23.80 3.92 15.00
N GLY A 240 -24.69 2.94 14.84
CA GLY A 240 -26.11 3.13 15.16
C GLY A 240 -26.43 3.38 16.65
N ARG A 241 -25.47 3.12 17.55
CA ARG A 241 -25.67 3.23 19.01
C ARG A 241 -24.91 4.36 19.66
N GLU A 242 -23.71 4.64 19.18
CA GLU A 242 -22.73 5.49 19.87
C GLU A 242 -22.41 6.78 19.09
N VAL A 243 -22.74 6.85 17.81
CA VAL A 243 -22.39 7.99 16.95
C VAL A 243 -23.64 8.81 16.63
N ASN A 244 -23.57 10.11 16.92
CA ASN A 244 -24.59 11.06 16.49
C ASN A 244 -24.14 11.73 15.19
N LEU A 245 -24.61 11.24 14.03
CA LEU A 245 -24.19 11.77 12.73
C LEU A 245 -24.57 13.25 12.51
N ASP A 246 -25.50 13.81 13.28
CA ASP A 246 -25.83 15.23 13.21
C ASP A 246 -24.78 16.11 13.92
N GLU A 247 -24.08 15.57 14.92
CA GLU A 247 -23.13 16.32 15.77
C GLU A 247 -21.65 15.93 15.55
N ASP A 248 -21.41 14.64 15.29
CA ASP A 248 -20.08 14.04 15.18
C ASP A 248 -19.53 14.18 13.77
N ARG A 249 -18.50 15.01 13.62
CA ARG A 249 -17.81 15.21 12.34
C ARG A 249 -16.84 14.07 12.03
N VAL A 250 -16.39 13.33 13.04
CA VAL A 250 -15.44 12.22 12.93
C VAL A 250 -15.99 10.99 13.65
N ILE A 251 -16.06 9.86 12.95
CA ILE A 251 -16.50 8.58 13.50
C ILE A 251 -15.32 7.93 14.23
N VAL A 252 -15.42 7.71 15.53
CA VAL A 252 -14.38 7.02 16.33
C VAL A 252 -15.00 5.86 17.09
N LEU A 253 -14.62 4.64 16.70
CA LEU A 253 -15.13 3.40 17.29
C LEU A 253 -13.98 2.57 17.83
N ALA A 254 -14.20 1.92 18.96
CA ALA A 254 -13.26 1.00 19.56
C ALA A 254 -14.00 -0.26 20.01
N SER A 255 -13.42 -1.43 19.77
CA SER A 255 -13.99 -2.70 20.20
C SER A 255 -12.89 -3.75 20.39
N GLU A 256 -13.08 -4.66 21.34
CA GLU A 256 -12.27 -5.88 21.48
C GLU A 256 -12.53 -6.87 20.33
N ASN A 257 -13.67 -6.75 19.65
CA ASN A 257 -14.02 -7.58 18.48
C ASN A 257 -13.32 -7.10 17.19
N PHE A 258 -12.65 -5.95 17.22
CA PHE A 258 -11.92 -5.43 16.07
C PHE A 258 -10.56 -6.10 15.93
N HIS A 259 -10.20 -6.47 14.69
CA HIS A 259 -8.88 -7.01 14.38
C HIS A 259 -7.96 -5.96 13.75
N SER A 260 -6.81 -5.70 14.39
CA SER A 260 -5.85 -4.63 13.99
C SER A 260 -5.33 -4.75 12.55
N GLY A 261 -5.22 -5.97 12.00
CA GLY A 261 -4.85 -6.19 10.59
C GLY A 261 -5.90 -5.77 9.55
N VAL A 262 -7.15 -5.51 9.99
CA VAL A 262 -8.31 -5.34 9.11
C VAL A 262 -9.05 -4.01 9.33
N VAL A 263 -8.94 -3.39 10.51
CA VAL A 263 -9.59 -2.10 10.83
C VAL A 263 -9.36 -1.01 9.79
N GLY A 264 -8.18 -0.96 9.16
CA GLY A 264 -7.90 0.03 8.10
C GLY A 264 -8.71 -0.18 6.81
N ILE A 265 -9.11 -1.42 6.49
CA ILE A 265 -9.96 -1.71 5.31
C ILE A 265 -11.41 -1.33 5.63
N VAL A 266 -11.88 -1.69 6.82
CA VAL A 266 -13.24 -1.38 7.25
C VAL A 266 -13.43 0.12 7.41
N ALA A 267 -12.44 0.83 7.97
CA ALA A 267 -12.46 2.30 8.05
C ALA A 267 -12.66 2.94 6.67
N SER A 268 -11.98 2.46 5.62
CA SER A 268 -12.17 2.97 4.25
C SER A 268 -13.60 2.77 3.75
N ARG A 269 -14.23 1.61 4.02
CA ARG A 269 -15.62 1.35 3.63
C ARG A 269 -16.63 2.23 4.37
N ILE A 270 -16.37 2.49 5.66
CA ILE A 270 -17.22 3.38 6.45
C ILE A 270 -17.06 4.82 5.95
N VAL A 271 -15.85 5.26 5.59
CA VAL A 271 -15.64 6.55 4.91
C VAL A 271 -16.45 6.62 3.61
N GLU A 272 -16.40 5.59 2.77
CA GLU A 272 -17.16 5.56 1.51
C GLU A 272 -18.68 5.65 1.72
N LYS A 273 -19.20 4.99 2.76
CA LYS A 273 -20.64 4.95 3.05
C LYS A 273 -21.16 6.23 3.72
N TYR A 274 -20.42 6.76 4.70
CA TYR A 274 -20.87 7.87 5.55
C TYR A 274 -20.23 9.22 5.19
N PHE A 275 -19.24 9.21 4.30
CA PHE A 275 -18.46 10.37 3.85
C PHE A 275 -17.98 11.26 5.01
N ARG A 276 -17.42 10.62 6.04
CA ARG A 276 -16.83 11.26 7.22
C ARG A 276 -15.46 10.66 7.48
N PRO A 277 -14.51 11.39 8.09
CA PRO A 277 -13.30 10.79 8.62
C PRO A 277 -13.67 9.71 9.66
N VAL A 278 -12.99 8.57 9.59
CA VAL A 278 -13.25 7.41 10.45
C VAL A 278 -11.95 6.97 11.12
N VAL A 279 -12.03 6.61 12.41
CA VAL A 279 -10.96 5.97 13.17
C VAL A 279 -11.53 4.73 13.84
N LEU A 280 -11.01 3.56 13.47
CA LEU A 280 -11.37 2.28 14.10
C LEU A 280 -10.21 1.77 14.94
N ILE A 281 -10.48 1.34 16.18
CA ILE A 281 -9.48 1.00 17.19
C ILE A 281 -9.72 -0.43 17.70
N ALA A 282 -8.80 -1.34 17.40
CA ALA A 282 -8.78 -2.69 17.94
C ALA A 282 -8.19 -2.69 19.35
N LEU A 283 -8.98 -3.07 20.35
CA LEU A 283 -8.57 -3.12 21.76
C LEU A 283 -8.01 -4.49 22.13
N GLU A 284 -6.82 -4.50 22.73
CA GLU A 284 -6.18 -5.70 23.24
C GLU A 284 -5.35 -5.34 24.48
N ASN A 285 -5.61 -6.01 25.62
CA ASN A 285 -4.88 -5.79 26.89
C ASN A 285 -4.81 -4.31 27.32
N SER A 286 -5.94 -3.60 27.26
CA SER A 286 -6.06 -2.16 27.57
C SER A 286 -5.24 -1.20 26.70
N ILE A 287 -4.71 -1.69 25.57
CA ILE A 287 -4.07 -0.89 24.53
C ILE A 287 -4.87 -1.04 23.24
N GLY A 288 -5.21 0.10 22.64
CA GLY A 288 -5.86 0.18 21.34
C GLY A 288 -4.86 0.39 20.21
N LYS A 289 -4.91 -0.44 19.16
CA LYS A 289 -4.24 -0.19 17.87
C LYS A 289 -5.27 0.25 16.85
N GLY A 290 -5.17 1.49 16.38
CA GLY A 290 -6.15 2.11 15.51
C GLY A 290 -5.66 2.41 14.10
N SER A 291 -6.59 2.43 13.16
CA SER A 291 -6.37 2.97 11.81
C SER A 291 -7.47 3.94 11.46
N GLY A 292 -7.07 5.12 11.00
CA GLY A 292 -7.98 6.13 10.50
C GLY A 292 -7.88 6.35 9.00
N ARG A 293 -9.00 6.76 8.41
CA ARG A 293 -9.18 7.13 7.01
C ARG A 293 -9.93 8.44 6.93
N SER A 294 -9.60 9.25 5.93
CA SER A 294 -10.12 10.61 5.82
C SER A 294 -10.81 10.88 4.49
N ILE A 295 -11.63 11.93 4.48
CA ILE A 295 -12.23 12.54 3.30
C ILE A 295 -11.40 13.76 2.85
N PRO A 296 -11.66 14.33 1.66
CA PRO A 296 -11.17 15.66 1.31
C PRO A 296 -11.45 16.69 2.43
N HIS A 297 -10.65 17.74 2.51
CA HIS A 297 -10.75 18.81 3.52
C HIS A 297 -10.39 18.45 4.97
N PHE A 298 -10.24 17.17 5.33
CA PHE A 298 -9.78 16.77 6.67
C PHE A 298 -8.40 16.08 6.61
N ASN A 299 -7.36 16.76 7.10
CA ASN A 299 -6.02 16.17 7.19
C ASN A 299 -5.88 15.38 8.51
N LEU A 300 -5.97 14.06 8.42
CA LEU A 300 -5.98 13.18 9.58
C LEU A 300 -4.69 13.23 10.39
N HIS A 301 -3.52 13.29 9.75
CA HIS A 301 -2.24 13.42 10.44
C HIS A 301 -2.17 14.72 11.27
N ARG A 302 -2.62 15.85 10.71
CA ARG A 302 -2.69 17.12 11.45
C ARG A 302 -3.67 17.02 12.61
N ALA A 303 -4.84 16.44 12.40
CA ALA A 303 -5.81 16.24 13.48
C ALA A 303 -5.26 15.37 14.62
N PHE A 304 -4.53 14.29 14.29
CA PHE A 304 -3.85 13.45 15.30
C PHE A 304 -2.75 14.22 16.03
N THR A 305 -2.03 15.11 15.33
CA THR A 305 -1.01 15.97 15.96
C THR A 305 -1.63 16.90 17.00
N GLU A 306 -2.80 17.46 16.74
CA GLU A 306 -3.53 18.27 17.73
C GLU A 306 -4.07 17.44 18.90
N CYS A 307 -4.33 16.16 18.69
CA CYS A 307 -4.80 15.22 19.72
C CYS A 307 -3.66 14.41 20.37
N ALA A 308 -2.39 14.77 20.14
CA ALA A 308 -1.23 13.97 20.49
C ALA A 308 -1.13 13.61 21.99
N SER A 309 -1.65 14.46 22.89
CA SER A 309 -1.68 14.23 24.34
C SER A 309 -2.46 12.98 24.75
N HIS A 310 -3.40 12.51 23.92
CA HIS A 310 -4.20 11.33 24.20
C HIS A 310 -3.61 10.03 23.61
N LEU A 311 -2.63 10.16 22.71
CA LEU A 311 -2.09 9.06 21.92
C LEU A 311 -0.73 8.63 22.47
N VAL A 312 -0.47 7.32 22.47
CA VAL A 312 0.84 6.76 22.80
C VAL A 312 1.79 6.94 21.61
N GLN A 313 1.29 6.68 20.41
CA GLN A 313 2.03 6.81 19.16
C GLN A 313 1.03 7.09 18.03
N PHE A 314 1.44 7.85 17.02
CA PHE A 314 0.69 7.98 15.78
C PHE A 314 1.61 8.30 14.60
N GLY A 315 1.12 8.09 13.39
CA GLY A 315 1.85 8.42 12.17
C GLY A 315 1.01 8.17 10.93
N GLY A 316 1.50 8.64 9.77
CA GLY A 316 0.84 8.49 8.48
C GLY A 316 0.73 9.80 7.72
N HIS A 317 -0.34 9.95 6.94
CA HIS A 317 -0.54 11.06 6.01
C HIS A 317 -1.95 11.64 6.13
N ALA A 318 -2.29 12.60 5.26
CA ALA A 318 -3.56 13.31 5.31
C ALA A 318 -4.79 12.39 5.22
N TYR A 319 -4.73 11.35 4.38
CA TYR A 319 -5.88 10.47 4.11
C TYR A 319 -5.88 9.16 4.89
N ALA A 320 -4.74 8.77 5.47
CA ALA A 320 -4.61 7.53 6.22
C ALA A 320 -3.55 7.67 7.32
N ALA A 321 -3.91 7.33 8.54
CA ALA A 321 -3.01 7.38 9.69
C ALA A 321 -3.25 6.18 10.62
N GLY A 322 -2.20 5.75 11.31
CA GLY A 322 -2.26 4.76 12.38
C GLY A 322 -2.05 5.42 13.73
N LEU A 323 -2.60 4.81 14.78
CA LEU A 323 -2.40 5.25 16.16
C LEU A 323 -2.30 4.08 17.14
N THR A 324 -1.70 4.36 18.28
CA THR A 324 -1.74 3.53 19.49
C THR A 324 -2.27 4.40 20.62
N ILE A 325 -3.21 3.89 21.41
CA ILE A 325 -3.90 4.62 22.48
C ILE A 325 -4.10 3.72 23.69
N ASN A 326 -4.07 4.29 24.90
CA ASN A 326 -4.51 3.56 26.09
C ASN A 326 -6.04 3.58 26.16
N GLU A 327 -6.68 2.48 26.54
CA GLU A 327 -8.14 2.37 26.62
C GLU A 327 -8.80 3.52 27.41
N ASN A 328 -8.17 3.93 28.51
CA ASN A 328 -8.65 5.05 29.35
C ASN A 328 -8.67 6.42 28.65
N ASN A 329 -8.00 6.57 27.50
CA ASN A 329 -7.94 7.81 26.73
C ASN A 329 -8.93 7.84 25.55
N LEU A 330 -9.74 6.78 25.33
CA LEU A 330 -10.66 6.69 24.19
C LEU A 330 -11.67 7.83 24.16
N ASP A 331 -12.39 8.08 25.26
CA ASP A 331 -13.41 9.13 25.30
C ASP A 331 -12.79 10.55 25.18
N PRO A 332 -11.71 10.88 25.92
CA PRO A 332 -10.99 12.14 25.70
C PRO A 332 -10.56 12.35 24.24
N PHE A 333 -10.02 11.30 23.60
CA PHE A 333 -9.62 11.36 22.20
C PHE A 333 -10.81 11.57 21.26
N ARG A 334 -11.92 10.83 21.44
CA ARG A 334 -13.14 10.97 20.63
C ARG A 334 -13.67 12.40 20.68
N ASN A 335 -13.67 13.01 21.85
CA ASN A 335 -14.11 14.40 22.04
C ASN A 335 -13.16 15.39 21.36
N ALA A 336 -11.86 15.26 21.61
CA ALA A 336 -10.84 16.15 21.05
C ALA A 336 -10.83 16.14 19.51
N ILE A 337 -10.88 14.95 18.89
CA ILE A 337 -10.85 14.87 17.43
C ILE A 337 -12.15 15.35 16.78
N ASN A 338 -13.30 15.20 17.45
CA ASN A 338 -14.56 15.77 16.98
C ASN A 338 -14.59 17.30 17.13
N GLU A 339 -13.92 17.88 18.13
CA GLU A 339 -13.73 19.33 18.22
C GLU A 339 -12.90 19.86 17.05
N VAL A 340 -11.80 19.18 16.71
CA VAL A 340 -11.01 19.48 15.51
C VAL A 340 -11.87 19.35 14.26
N GLY A 341 -12.67 18.28 14.17
CA GLY A 341 -13.65 18.05 13.11
C GLY A 341 -14.62 19.21 12.93
N ARG A 342 -15.28 19.66 14.01
CA ARG A 342 -16.24 20.78 13.99
C ARG A 342 -15.62 22.12 13.58
N ARG A 343 -14.33 22.33 13.87
CA ARG A 343 -13.62 23.54 13.47
C ARG A 343 -13.25 23.56 11.99
N ILE A 344 -13.02 22.39 11.39
CA ILE A 344 -12.50 22.25 10.02
C ILE A 344 -13.62 21.94 9.01
N LEU A 345 -14.55 21.05 9.37
CA LEU A 345 -15.57 20.52 8.47
C LEU A 345 -16.91 21.22 8.67
N ASN A 346 -17.49 21.68 7.56
CA ASN A 346 -18.87 22.11 7.48
C ASN A 346 -19.75 21.02 6.86
N ASP A 347 -21.07 21.23 6.80
CA ASP A 347 -22.02 20.25 6.26
C ASP A 347 -21.80 19.93 4.78
N GLU A 348 -21.38 20.93 3.97
CA GLU A 348 -21.08 20.73 2.55
C GLU A 348 -19.88 19.79 2.34
N ASN A 349 -18.88 19.86 3.22
CA ASN A 349 -17.72 18.96 3.16
C ASN A 349 -18.06 17.51 3.47
N LEU A 350 -19.25 17.23 4.04
CA LEU A 350 -19.70 15.88 4.37
C LEU A 350 -20.62 15.29 3.29
N VAL A 351 -20.75 15.97 2.15
CA VAL A 351 -21.49 15.49 1.00
C VAL A 351 -20.49 14.99 -0.06
N PRO A 352 -20.64 13.75 -0.57
CA PRO A 352 -19.82 13.28 -1.68
C PRO A 352 -19.99 14.14 -2.92
N GLU A 353 -18.87 14.57 -3.50
CA GLU A 353 -18.85 15.26 -4.79
C GLU A 353 -18.74 14.26 -5.94
N LEU A 354 -19.58 14.42 -6.97
CA LEU A 354 -19.49 13.67 -8.22
C LEU A 354 -18.93 14.57 -9.31
N PHE A 355 -17.71 14.29 -9.75
CA PHE A 355 -17.09 14.95 -10.89
C PHE A 355 -17.55 14.26 -12.18
N LEU A 356 -18.14 15.02 -13.09
CA LEU A 356 -18.56 14.55 -14.42
C LEU A 356 -17.50 14.96 -15.43
N ASP A 357 -17.01 14.01 -16.23
CA ASP A 357 -16.00 14.30 -17.25
C ASP A 357 -16.63 14.97 -18.48
N GLY A 358 -17.93 14.73 -18.70
CA GLY A 358 -18.67 15.34 -19.79
C GLY A 358 -20.16 15.03 -19.77
N SER A 359 -20.82 15.38 -20.87
CA SER A 359 -22.23 15.07 -21.11
C SER A 359 -22.37 14.49 -22.51
N LEU A 360 -23.14 13.41 -22.64
CA LEU A 360 -23.36 12.73 -23.91
C LEU A 360 -24.85 12.62 -24.20
N LYS A 361 -25.22 12.70 -25.48
CA LYS A 361 -26.53 12.30 -25.97
C LYS A 361 -26.56 10.78 -26.12
N ILE A 362 -27.73 10.19 -25.94
CA ILE A 362 -27.94 8.74 -26.15
C ILE A 362 -27.51 8.30 -27.56
N SER A 363 -27.66 9.16 -28.56
CA SER A 363 -27.24 8.88 -29.95
C SER A 363 -25.72 8.79 -30.15
N GLU A 364 -24.92 9.28 -29.20
CA GLU A 364 -23.45 9.24 -29.22
C GLU A 364 -22.91 7.97 -28.53
N VAL A 365 -23.78 7.17 -27.91
CA VAL A 365 -23.41 5.93 -27.22
C VAL A 365 -23.39 4.79 -28.23
N ASP A 366 -22.23 4.59 -28.85
CA ASP A 366 -21.98 3.51 -29.82
C ASP A 366 -20.66 2.76 -29.55
N VAL A 367 -20.36 1.79 -30.41
CA VAL A 367 -19.15 0.97 -30.31
C VAL A 367 -17.89 1.82 -30.51
N THR A 368 -17.95 2.85 -31.34
CA THR A 368 -16.81 3.74 -31.60
C THR A 368 -16.44 4.53 -30.35
N LEU A 369 -17.44 5.06 -29.62
CA LEU A 369 -17.20 5.68 -28.33
C LEU A 369 -16.57 4.69 -27.33
N HIS A 370 -17.08 3.47 -27.26
CA HIS A 370 -16.52 2.44 -26.38
C HIS A 370 -15.04 2.16 -26.70
N GLU A 371 -14.68 2.00 -27.98
CA GLU A 371 -13.30 1.79 -28.41
C GLU A 371 -12.40 2.98 -28.07
N GLN A 372 -12.90 4.21 -28.21
CA GLN A 372 -12.15 5.43 -27.84
C GLN A 372 -11.90 5.50 -26.34
N VAL A 373 -12.90 5.18 -25.51
CA VAL A 373 -12.74 5.13 -24.04
C VAL A 373 -11.76 4.02 -23.66
N ALA A 374 -11.80 2.86 -24.32
CA ALA A 374 -10.88 1.75 -24.06
C ALA A 374 -9.40 2.11 -24.33
N LEU A 375 -9.11 3.13 -25.16
CA LEU A 375 -7.74 3.63 -25.35
C LEU A 375 -7.15 4.28 -24.09
N LEU A 376 -7.98 4.68 -23.13
CA LEU A 376 -7.54 5.27 -21.86
C LEU A 376 -7.10 4.20 -20.84
N GLU A 377 -7.41 2.93 -21.08
CA GLU A 377 -7.01 1.83 -20.22
C GLU A 377 -5.48 1.69 -20.12
N PRO A 378 -4.95 1.21 -18.97
CA PRO A 378 -5.69 0.70 -17.81
C PRO A 378 -6.24 1.81 -16.89
N PHE A 379 -7.50 1.69 -16.50
CA PHE A 379 -8.11 2.54 -15.47
C PHE A 379 -7.65 2.14 -14.06
N GLY A 380 -7.58 3.12 -13.16
CA GLY A 380 -7.19 2.94 -11.76
C GLY A 380 -7.05 4.28 -11.03
N ALA A 381 -6.22 4.31 -9.98
CA ALA A 381 -5.95 5.52 -9.22
C ALA A 381 -5.42 6.64 -10.13
N GLU A 382 -5.94 7.86 -10.00
CA GLU A 382 -5.61 9.03 -10.85
C GLU A 382 -5.84 8.83 -12.36
N ASN A 383 -6.52 7.75 -12.76
CA ASN A 383 -7.00 7.49 -14.12
C ASN A 383 -8.32 6.69 -14.05
N PRO A 384 -9.39 7.23 -13.42
CA PRO A 384 -10.67 6.53 -13.31
C PRO A 384 -11.32 6.34 -14.68
N SER A 385 -12.29 5.42 -14.76
CA SER A 385 -13.17 5.37 -15.94
C SER A 385 -13.95 6.68 -16.03
N PRO A 386 -14.10 7.27 -17.25
CA PRO A 386 -14.89 8.47 -17.42
C PRO A 386 -16.33 8.31 -16.91
N VAL A 387 -16.86 9.36 -16.28
CA VAL A 387 -18.23 9.43 -15.73
C VAL A 387 -19.12 10.37 -16.53
#